data_AF-A0A1L7AG40-F1
#
_entry.id   AF-A0A1L7AG40-F1
#
_cell.length_a   1.000
_cell.length_b   1.000
_cell.length_c   1.000
_cell.angle_alpha   90.00
_cell.angle_beta   90.00
_cell.angle_gamma   90.00
#
_symmetry.space_group_name_H-M   'P 1'
#
loop_
_entity.id
_entity.type
_entity.pdbx_description
1 polymer ?
#
loop_
_entity_poly.entity_id
_entity_poly.type
_entity_poly.pdbx_seq_one_letter_code
_entity_poly.pdbx_strand_id
1 'polypeptide(L)'
;MERQRAEREEEARRAEEEKQAGMSDLRRSFEERELPPDALTKLQGMIRRAALDGEREALVLHFPSQWMKDSGRSITSGLDTWSEQLTGFARRAYDFYERELAPRGFGIRPVILDYPNGMPGDVGFYITWKTDLD
;
A
#
# COMPACT_ATOMS: atom_id res chain seq x y z
N MET A 1 27.76 34.17 -9.03
CA MET A 1 27.69 33.16 -7.96
C MET A 1 26.37 33.27 -7.19
N GLU A 2 26.01 34.42 -6.60
CA GLU A 2 24.73 34.56 -5.85
C GLU A 2 23.46 34.40 -6.71
N ARG A 3 23.39 35.00 -7.90
CA ARG A 3 22.22 34.84 -8.80
C ARG A 3 21.98 33.39 -9.23
N GLN A 4 23.05 32.66 -9.56
CA GLN A 4 22.99 31.23 -9.90
C GLN A 4 22.59 30.33 -8.72
N ARG A 5 22.78 30.78 -7.48
CA ARG A 5 22.37 30.04 -6.27
C ARG A 5 20.90 30.30 -5.99
N ALA A 6 20.46 31.56 -6.09
CA ALA A 6 19.05 31.94 -6.00
C ALA A 6 18.18 31.26 -7.08
N GLU A 7 18.65 31.20 -8.33
CA GLU A 7 17.95 30.51 -9.43
C GLU A 7 17.81 29.01 -9.16
N ARG A 8 18.87 28.34 -8.67
CA ARG A 8 18.83 26.91 -8.31
C ARG A 8 17.94 26.63 -7.10
N GLU A 9 17.95 27.51 -6.10
CA GLU A 9 17.08 27.38 -4.93
C GLU A 9 15.61 27.60 -5.31
N GLU A 10 15.32 28.52 -6.22
CA GLU A 10 13.98 28.75 -6.76
C GLU A 10 13.51 27.59 -7.64
N GLU A 11 14.36 27.04 -8.50
CA GLU A 11 14.08 25.86 -9.31
C GLU A 11 13.85 24.62 -8.44
N ALA A 12 14.69 24.40 -7.42
CA ALA A 12 14.51 23.30 -6.46
C ALA A 12 13.21 23.44 -5.66
N ARG A 13 12.84 24.66 -5.24
CA ARG A 13 11.57 24.92 -4.55
C ARG A 13 10.39 24.62 -5.46
N ARG A 14 10.39 25.09 -6.71
CA ARG A 14 9.32 24.78 -7.69
C ARG A 14 9.20 23.28 -7.94
N ALA A 15 10.33 22.59 -8.13
CA ALA A 15 10.33 21.15 -8.32
C ALA A 15 9.79 20.38 -7.10
N GLU A 16 10.06 20.87 -5.88
CA GLU A 16 9.52 20.29 -4.65
C GLU A 16 8.02 20.57 -4.50
N GLU A 17 7.57 21.79 -4.81
CA GLU A 17 6.15 22.16 -4.83
C GLU A 17 5.36 21.32 -5.84
N GLU A 18 5.89 21.11 -7.04
CA GLU A 18 5.28 20.25 -8.07
C GLU A 18 5.20 18.79 -7.63
N LYS A 19 6.28 18.25 -7.03
CA LYS A 19 6.28 16.89 -6.46
C LYS A 19 5.24 16.76 -5.35
N GLN A 20 5.18 17.73 -4.46
CA GLN A 20 4.24 17.73 -3.34
C GLN A 20 2.79 17.83 -3.83
N ALA A 21 2.52 18.67 -4.82
CA ALA A 21 1.20 18.77 -5.46
C ALA A 21 0.81 17.44 -6.13
N GLY A 22 1.71 16.86 -6.92
CA GLY A 22 1.48 15.56 -7.56
C GLY A 22 1.23 14.43 -6.55
N MET A 23 1.99 14.39 -5.46
CA MET A 23 1.77 13.43 -4.37
C MET A 23 0.42 13.64 -3.67
N SER A 24 0.00 14.89 -3.49
CA SER A 24 -1.30 15.22 -2.90
C SER A 24 -2.45 14.73 -3.79
N ASP A 25 -2.36 14.92 -5.09
CA ASP A 25 -3.40 14.47 -6.03
C ASP A 25 -3.46 12.94 -6.12
N LEU A 26 -2.30 12.27 -6.15
CA LEU A 26 -2.22 10.80 -6.07
C LEU A 26 -2.83 10.28 -4.78
N ARG A 27 -2.52 10.93 -3.64
CA ARG A 27 -3.09 10.58 -2.35
C ARG A 27 -4.61 10.72 -2.35
N ARG A 28 -5.15 11.86 -2.80
CA ARG A 28 -6.61 12.06 -2.88
C ARG A 28 -7.26 10.99 -3.75
N SER A 29 -6.70 10.75 -4.94
CA SER A 29 -7.21 9.74 -5.88
C SER A 29 -7.23 8.34 -5.26
N PHE A 30 -6.19 8.01 -4.49
CA PHE A 30 -6.15 6.76 -3.74
C PHE A 30 -7.17 6.75 -2.60
N GLU A 31 -7.24 7.80 -1.78
CA GLU A 31 -8.15 7.89 -0.64
C GLU A 31 -9.63 7.84 -1.02
N GLU A 32 -10.00 8.33 -2.20
CA GLU A 32 -11.38 8.36 -2.72
C GLU A 32 -11.72 7.12 -3.57
N ARG A 33 -10.73 6.30 -3.94
CA ARG A 33 -10.94 5.14 -4.81
C ARG A 33 -11.92 4.15 -4.18
N GLU A 34 -12.94 3.76 -4.93
CA GLU A 34 -13.84 2.68 -4.54
C GLU A 34 -13.33 1.30 -4.96
N LEU A 35 -13.80 0.27 -4.26
CA LEU A 35 -13.57 -1.11 -4.68
C LEU A 35 -14.26 -1.36 -6.02
N PRO A 36 -13.57 -1.94 -7.00
CA PRO A 36 -14.21 -2.24 -8.27
C PRO A 36 -15.29 -3.32 -8.09
N PRO A 37 -16.40 -3.29 -8.85
CA PRO A 37 -17.48 -4.28 -8.70
C PRO A 37 -17.02 -5.73 -8.89
N ASP A 38 -15.95 -5.94 -9.66
CA ASP A 38 -15.34 -7.23 -9.95
C ASP A 38 -14.08 -7.51 -9.11
N ALA A 39 -13.90 -6.82 -7.97
CA ALA A 39 -12.73 -6.95 -7.10
C ALA A 39 -12.43 -8.41 -6.72
N LEU A 40 -13.46 -9.18 -6.33
CA LEU A 40 -13.29 -10.57 -5.93
C LEU A 40 -12.77 -11.43 -7.09
N THR A 41 -13.36 -11.29 -8.28
CA THR A 41 -12.97 -12.04 -9.47
C THR A 41 -11.53 -11.73 -9.89
N LYS A 42 -11.14 -10.45 -9.87
CA LYS A 42 -9.76 -10.04 -10.16
C LYS A 42 -8.77 -10.63 -9.14
N LEU A 43 -9.13 -10.58 -7.87
CA LEU A 43 -8.31 -11.10 -6.78
C LEU A 43 -8.13 -12.62 -6.88
N GLN A 44 -9.21 -13.36 -7.17
CA GLN A 44 -9.15 -14.81 -7.44
C GLN A 44 -8.23 -15.13 -8.63
N GLY A 45 -8.28 -14.33 -9.70
CA GLY A 45 -7.39 -14.48 -10.84
C GLY A 45 -5.91 -14.32 -10.46
N MET A 46 -5.57 -13.30 -9.66
CA MET A 46 -4.22 -13.06 -9.16
C MET A 46 -3.74 -14.21 -8.25
N ILE A 47 -4.56 -14.61 -7.28
CA ILE A 47 -4.26 -15.72 -6.37
C ILE A 47 -4.04 -17.01 -7.13
N ARG A 48 -4.95 -17.36 -8.07
CA ARG A 48 -4.84 -18.58 -8.86
C ARG A 48 -3.56 -18.60 -9.68
N ARG A 49 -3.18 -17.48 -10.30
CA ARG A 49 -1.94 -17.39 -11.07
C ARG A 49 -0.71 -17.60 -10.19
N ALA A 50 -0.63 -16.88 -9.07
CA ALA A 50 0.46 -17.04 -8.11
C ALA A 50 0.56 -18.48 -7.58
N ALA A 51 -0.58 -19.09 -7.23
CA ALA A 51 -0.61 -20.48 -6.77
C ALA A 51 -0.16 -21.48 -7.84
N LEU A 52 -0.50 -21.26 -9.12
CA LEU A 52 -0.01 -22.09 -10.24
C LEU A 52 1.50 -21.96 -10.44
N ASP A 53 2.05 -20.79 -10.10
CA ASP A 53 3.50 -20.53 -10.15
C ASP A 53 4.22 -21.08 -8.89
N GLY A 54 3.50 -21.76 -7.98
CA GLY A 54 4.05 -22.35 -6.74
C GLY A 54 4.16 -21.36 -5.58
N GLU A 55 3.66 -20.14 -5.74
CA GLU A 55 3.68 -19.11 -4.70
C GLU A 55 2.63 -19.40 -3.61
N ARG A 56 2.89 -18.86 -2.43
CA ARG A 56 2.01 -18.98 -1.25
C ARG A 56 1.35 -17.68 -0.85
N GLU A 57 1.64 -16.64 -1.61
CA GLU A 57 1.13 -15.31 -1.39
C GLU A 57 1.16 -14.49 -2.69
N ALA A 58 0.36 -13.44 -2.72
CA ALA A 58 0.34 -12.48 -3.83
C ALA A 58 0.23 -11.05 -3.27
N LEU A 59 1.03 -10.13 -3.80
CA LEU A 59 0.91 -8.70 -3.56
C LEU A 59 -0.35 -8.18 -4.26
N VAL A 60 -1.30 -7.63 -3.50
CA VAL A 60 -2.62 -7.20 -4.02
C VAL A 60 -2.89 -5.72 -3.85
N LEU A 61 -2.12 -5.05 -2.99
CA LEU A 61 -2.20 -3.61 -2.79
C LEU A 61 -0.81 -3.06 -2.46
N HIS A 62 -0.53 -1.89 -3.01
CA HIS A 62 0.72 -1.16 -2.87
C HIS A 62 0.42 0.32 -2.68
N PHE A 63 0.94 0.93 -1.62
CA PHE A 63 0.75 2.36 -1.35
C PHE A 63 1.78 2.92 -0.37
N PRO A 64 2.09 4.22 -0.39
CA PRO A 64 3.00 4.84 0.56
C PRO A 64 2.55 4.72 2.01
N SER A 65 3.45 4.31 2.89
CA SER A 65 3.22 4.21 4.34
C SER A 65 2.77 5.53 4.95
N GLN A 66 3.25 6.67 4.42
CA GLN A 66 2.85 8.01 4.81
C GLN A 66 1.34 8.29 4.68
N TRP A 67 0.59 7.46 3.96
CA TRP A 67 -0.87 7.58 3.86
C TRP A 67 -1.60 6.87 5.02
N MET A 68 -0.89 6.07 5.83
CA MET A 68 -1.38 5.59 7.12
C MET A 68 -1.28 6.69 8.18
N LYS A 69 -2.15 6.65 9.20
CA LYS A 69 -2.15 7.62 10.31
C LYS A 69 -0.84 7.67 11.09
N ASP A 70 -0.14 6.55 11.17
CA ASP A 70 1.11 6.39 11.91
C ASP A 70 2.35 6.25 11.02
N SER A 71 2.20 6.49 9.71
CA SER A 71 3.26 6.37 8.72
C SER A 71 3.95 4.99 8.68
N GLY A 72 3.18 3.91 8.86
CA GLY A 72 3.69 2.53 8.77
C GLY A 72 4.47 2.04 9.99
N ARG A 73 4.45 2.79 11.10
CA ARG A 73 5.14 2.43 12.34
C ARG A 73 4.63 1.13 12.94
N SER A 74 3.31 0.95 12.97
CA SER A 74 2.65 -0.26 13.48
C SER A 74 3.07 -1.51 12.72
N ILE A 75 3.13 -1.45 11.38
CA ILE A 75 3.63 -2.55 10.55
C ILE A 75 5.11 -2.83 10.84
N THR A 76 5.95 -1.78 10.89
CA THR A 76 7.38 -1.91 11.19
C THR A 76 7.64 -2.58 12.55
N SER A 77 6.82 -2.24 13.54
CA SER A 77 6.92 -2.77 14.90
C SER A 77 6.17 -4.08 15.11
N GLY A 78 5.50 -4.63 14.08
CA GLY A 78 4.73 -5.86 14.18
C GLY A 78 3.53 -5.76 15.14
N LEU A 79 2.88 -4.60 15.25
CA LEU A 79 1.75 -4.39 16.14
C LEU A 79 0.45 -4.84 15.48
N ASP A 80 -0.36 -5.65 16.17
CA ASP A 80 -1.67 -6.13 15.70
C ASP A 80 -2.68 -5.01 15.40
N THR A 81 -2.46 -3.81 15.94
CA THR A 81 -3.30 -2.62 15.74
C THR A 81 -3.05 -1.89 14.41
N TRP A 82 -2.20 -2.44 13.53
CA TRP A 82 -1.86 -1.80 12.24
C TRP A 82 -3.07 -1.50 11.36
N SER A 83 -4.11 -2.35 11.40
CA SER A 83 -5.32 -2.18 10.59
C SER A 83 -6.11 -0.93 11.00
N GLU A 84 -6.00 -0.52 12.27
CA GLU A 84 -6.61 0.72 12.77
C GLU A 84 -5.97 1.97 12.19
N GLN A 85 -4.73 1.87 11.68
CA GLN A 85 -3.97 2.99 11.12
C GLN A 85 -4.29 3.26 9.64
N LEU A 86 -5.05 2.37 9.02
CA LEU A 86 -5.48 2.51 7.63
C LEU A 86 -6.55 3.58 7.47
N THR A 87 -6.53 4.22 6.31
CA THR A 87 -7.49 5.25 5.89
C THR A 87 -7.88 5.01 4.43
N GLY A 88 -8.94 5.69 3.97
CA GLY A 88 -9.35 5.69 2.56
C GLY A 88 -9.47 4.29 1.94
N PHE A 89 -8.89 4.11 0.76
CA PHE A 89 -8.98 2.85 0.03
C PHE A 89 -8.23 1.69 0.69
N ALA A 90 -7.12 1.94 1.39
CA ALA A 90 -6.41 0.87 2.10
C ALA A 90 -7.29 0.26 3.19
N ARG A 91 -8.04 1.10 3.93
CA ARG A 91 -9.04 0.64 4.90
C ARG A 91 -10.15 -0.16 4.24
N ARG A 92 -10.75 0.36 3.15
CA ARG A 92 -11.80 -0.36 2.39
C ARG A 92 -11.31 -1.71 1.86
N ALA A 93 -10.08 -1.78 1.36
CA ALA A 93 -9.48 -3.02 0.88
C ALA A 93 -9.27 -4.04 2.01
N TYR A 94 -8.85 -3.58 3.19
CA TYR A 94 -8.74 -4.42 4.39
C TYR A 94 -10.13 -4.93 4.84
N ASP A 95 -11.14 -4.06 4.92
CA ASP A 95 -12.51 -4.46 5.28
C ASP A 95 -13.09 -5.47 4.28
N PHE A 96 -12.78 -5.31 2.99
CA PHE A 96 -13.14 -6.27 1.95
C PHE A 96 -12.44 -7.62 2.17
N TYR A 97 -11.15 -7.62 2.50
CA TYR A 97 -10.43 -8.83 2.88
C TYR A 97 -11.08 -9.53 4.08
N GLU A 98 -11.39 -8.79 5.16
CA GLU A 98 -11.99 -9.37 6.35
C GLU A 98 -13.36 -9.99 6.06
N ARG A 99 -14.15 -9.35 5.20
CA ARG A 99 -15.48 -9.85 4.83
C ARG A 99 -15.42 -11.05 3.88
N GLU A 100 -14.57 -10.99 2.86
CA GLU A 100 -14.61 -11.96 1.77
C GLU A 100 -13.54 -13.05 1.90
N LEU A 101 -12.32 -12.70 2.27
CA LEU A 101 -11.18 -13.62 2.17
C LEU A 101 -10.90 -14.34 3.48
N ALA A 102 -10.92 -13.62 4.60
CA ALA A 102 -10.64 -14.20 5.91
C ALA A 102 -11.53 -15.42 6.25
N PRO A 103 -12.86 -15.41 6.01
CA PRO A 103 -13.72 -16.56 6.30
C PRO A 103 -13.41 -17.80 5.43
N ARG A 104 -12.70 -17.60 4.33
CA ARG A 104 -12.30 -18.65 3.38
C ARG A 104 -10.89 -19.18 3.66
N GLY A 105 -10.27 -18.76 4.77
CA GLY A 105 -8.96 -19.24 5.23
C GLY A 105 -7.76 -18.53 4.61
N PHE A 106 -7.99 -17.46 3.84
CA PHE A 106 -6.90 -16.60 3.38
C PHE A 106 -6.44 -15.69 4.52
N GLY A 107 -5.13 -15.46 4.60
CA GLY A 107 -4.52 -14.47 5.48
C GLY A 107 -4.20 -13.18 4.73
N ILE A 108 -3.98 -12.09 5.48
CA ILE A 108 -3.39 -10.85 4.99
C ILE A 108 -2.11 -10.56 5.77
N ARG A 109 -1.07 -10.19 5.04
CA ARG A 109 0.25 -9.88 5.60
C ARG A 109 0.69 -8.50 5.11
N PRO A 110 0.63 -7.47 5.96
CA PRO A 110 1.20 -6.17 5.64
C PRO A 110 2.72 -6.20 5.78
N VAL A 111 3.43 -5.52 4.88
CA VAL A 111 4.88 -5.31 4.98
C VAL A 111 5.27 -3.90 4.55
N ILE A 112 6.38 -3.41 5.10
CA ILE A 112 7.12 -2.30 4.50
C ILE A 112 8.03 -2.88 3.41
N LEU A 113 7.91 -2.38 2.19
CA LEU A 113 8.62 -2.87 1.01
C LEU A 113 9.99 -2.22 0.84
N ASP A 114 10.12 -0.97 1.27
CA ASP A 114 11.36 -0.21 1.19
C ASP A 114 11.55 0.76 2.37
N TYR A 115 12.80 1.18 2.56
CA TYR A 115 13.21 2.07 3.66
C TYR A 115 14.04 3.26 3.17
N PRO A 116 13.48 4.18 2.35
CA PRO A 116 14.21 5.36 1.88
C PRO A 116 14.71 6.20 3.05
N ASN A 117 16.02 6.47 3.08
CA ASN A 117 16.69 7.18 4.17
C ASN A 117 16.47 6.55 5.56
N GLY A 118 16.22 5.24 5.64
CA GLY A 118 15.98 4.53 6.89
C GLY A 118 14.57 4.70 7.47
N MET A 119 13.66 5.36 6.74
CA MET A 119 12.25 5.54 7.12
C MET A 119 11.35 4.60 6.30
N PRO A 120 10.23 4.10 6.85
CA PRO A 120 9.27 3.31 6.07
C PRO A 120 8.83 4.07 4.81
N GLY A 121 8.98 3.46 3.64
CA GLY A 121 8.47 4.03 2.39
C GLY A 121 7.18 3.34 2.01
N ASP A 122 7.18 2.41 1.07
CA ASP A 122 5.95 1.79 0.58
C ASP A 122 5.47 0.59 1.41
N VAL A 123 4.15 0.43 1.49
CA VAL A 123 3.44 -0.68 2.13
C VAL A 123 2.93 -1.63 1.06
N GLY A 124 3.17 -2.91 1.27
CA GLY A 124 2.58 -4.00 0.49
C GLY A 124 1.60 -4.81 1.33
N PHE A 125 0.41 -5.09 0.78
CA PHE A 125 -0.48 -6.12 1.34
C PHE A 125 -0.37 -7.38 0.51
N TYR A 126 0.07 -8.45 1.16
CA TYR A 126 0.07 -9.79 0.61
C TYR A 126 -1.16 -10.54 1.09
N ILE A 127 -1.91 -11.14 0.17
CA ILE A 127 -2.84 -12.21 0.53
C ILE A 127 -2.07 -13.50 0.58
N THR A 128 -2.20 -14.26 1.66
CA THR A 128 -1.48 -15.51 1.91
C THR A 128 -2.45 -16.68 1.97
N TRP A 129 -2.03 -17.86 1.53
CA TRP A 129 -2.81 -19.09 1.69
C TRP A 129 -1.93 -20.23 2.20
N LYS A 130 -2.52 -21.13 2.98
CA LYS A 130 -1.86 -22.38 3.36
C LYS A 130 -1.77 -23.28 2.13
N THR A 131 -0.63 -23.91 1.92
CA THR A 131 -0.46 -24.92 0.89
C THR A 131 -0.89 -26.26 1.43
N ASP A 132 -2.20 -26.42 1.63
CA ASP A 132 -2.79 -27.75 1.69
C ASP A 132 -3.80 -27.79 0.53
N LEU A 133 -3.29 -28.04 -0.68
CA LEU A 133 -4.10 -28.58 -1.78
C LEU A 133 -4.25 -30.08 -1.52
N ASP A 134 -4.87 -30.46 -0.41
CA ASP A 134 -5.36 -31.82 -0.18
C ASP A 134 -6.85 -31.88 -0.54
#